data_AF-A0A2H0IXG9-F1
#
_entry.id   AF-A0A2H0IXG9-F1
#
_cell.length_a   1.000
_cell.length_b   1.000
_cell.length_c   1.000
_cell.angle_alpha   90.00
_cell.angle_beta   90.00
_cell.angle_gamma   90.00
#
_symmetry.space_group_name_H-M   'P 1'
#
loop_
_entity.id
_entity.type
_entity.pdbx_description
1 polymer ?
#
loop_
_entity_poly.entity_id
_entity_poly.type
_entity_poly.pdbx_seq_one_letter_code
_entity_poly.pdbx_strand_id
1 'polypeptide(L)'
;ATLSRGTGAALRYGAAQSSIVDSAGAIIEQAKHIAVIEPFQTDVAQPIGLVNLYVHNGSGNTSSALVAKVQSDIDGANGIPGWKSAGVVADVYAAPDYLVNVTGTITLEADAASASTAAEDAISSYIQSLGIGQPVIRSELIAIVMEIGGVYNVLLSAPASDVAVSAIQKAMPGTVNLS
;
A
#
# COMPACT_ATOMS: atom_id res chain seq x y z
N ALA A 1 5.31 -26.47 -2.22
CA ALA A 1 3.94 -26.53 -2.75
C ALA A 1 3.80 -25.49 -3.86
N THR A 2 3.45 -25.87 -5.08
CA THR A 2 3.25 -24.92 -6.19
C THR A 2 1.85 -24.32 -6.07
N LEU A 3 1.77 -23.01 -5.86
CA LEU A 3 0.49 -22.29 -5.88
C LEU A 3 -0.22 -22.52 -7.21
N SER A 4 -1.53 -22.79 -7.16
CA SER A 4 -2.36 -22.90 -8.37
C SER A 4 -2.41 -21.53 -9.07
N ARG A 5 -1.94 -21.46 -10.32
CA ARG A 5 -1.93 -20.22 -11.11
C ARG A 5 -3.35 -19.78 -11.46
N GLY A 6 -3.53 -18.52 -11.80
CA GLY A 6 -4.82 -18.04 -12.31
C GLY A 6 -5.88 -17.70 -11.27
N THR A 7 -5.57 -17.84 -9.98
CA THR A 7 -6.39 -17.33 -8.88
C THR A 7 -6.00 -15.91 -8.52
N GLY A 8 -6.88 -15.14 -7.88
CA GLY A 8 -6.53 -13.81 -7.36
C GLY A 8 -5.31 -13.82 -6.43
N ALA A 9 -5.14 -14.89 -5.64
CA ALA A 9 -3.95 -15.08 -4.80
C ALA A 9 -2.67 -15.32 -5.62
N ALA A 10 -2.75 -16.07 -6.72
CA ALA A 10 -1.62 -16.28 -7.61
C ALA A 10 -1.23 -15.02 -8.38
N LEU A 11 -2.19 -14.21 -8.80
CA LEU A 11 -1.95 -12.91 -9.40
C LEU A 11 -1.23 -11.97 -8.42
N ARG A 12 -1.69 -11.90 -7.15
CA ARG A 12 -0.99 -11.14 -6.09
C ARG A 12 0.43 -11.63 -5.87
N TYR A 13 0.61 -12.95 -5.75
CA TYR A 13 1.93 -13.54 -5.55
C TYR A 13 2.86 -13.23 -6.73
N GLY A 14 2.39 -13.40 -7.96
CA GLY A 14 3.15 -13.13 -9.18
C GLY A 14 3.59 -11.68 -9.31
N ALA A 15 2.67 -10.74 -9.07
CA ALA A 15 2.98 -9.32 -9.06
C ALA A 15 3.99 -8.95 -7.97
N ALA A 16 3.90 -9.55 -6.77
CA ALA A 16 4.84 -9.29 -5.67
C ALA A 16 6.29 -9.73 -5.96
N GLN A 17 6.51 -10.59 -6.96
CA GLN A 17 7.87 -10.98 -7.39
C GLN A 17 8.52 -9.95 -8.30
N SER A 18 7.76 -9.01 -8.87
CA SER A 18 8.25 -8.07 -9.85
C SER A 18 9.08 -6.94 -9.22
N SER A 19 10.30 -6.77 -9.72
CA SER A 19 11.20 -5.68 -9.36
C SER A 19 11.89 -5.09 -10.58
N ILE A 20 12.27 -3.82 -10.46
CA ILE A 20 13.21 -3.16 -11.35
C ILE A 20 14.58 -3.24 -10.70
N VAL A 21 15.56 -3.67 -11.49
CA VAL A 21 16.96 -3.77 -11.07
C VAL A 21 17.83 -2.84 -11.90
N ASP A 22 18.91 -2.35 -11.31
CA ASP A 22 19.93 -1.59 -12.03
C ASP A 22 20.87 -2.52 -12.84
N SER A 23 21.88 -1.94 -13.49
CA SER A 23 22.87 -2.69 -14.28
C SER A 23 23.76 -3.63 -13.44
N ALA A 24 23.82 -3.43 -12.12
CA ALA A 24 24.55 -4.28 -11.19
C ALA A 24 23.64 -5.39 -10.58
N GLY A 25 22.35 -5.38 -10.90
CA GLY A 25 21.36 -6.32 -10.39
C GLY A 25 20.75 -5.93 -9.03
N ALA A 26 21.02 -4.72 -8.53
CA ALA A 26 20.42 -4.23 -7.29
C ALA A 26 18.97 -3.79 -7.53
N ILE A 27 18.06 -4.16 -6.62
CA ILE A 27 16.65 -3.76 -6.70
C ILE A 27 16.53 -2.25 -6.40
N ILE A 28 16.05 -1.49 -7.37
CA ILE A 28 15.78 -0.05 -7.22
C ILE A 28 14.30 0.25 -7.02
N GLU A 29 13.41 -0.65 -7.43
CA GLU A 29 11.97 -0.55 -7.17
C GLU A 29 11.34 -1.95 -7.17
N GLN A 30 10.30 -2.17 -6.36
CA GLN A 30 9.61 -3.45 -6.28
C GLN A 30 8.13 -3.25 -5.97
N ALA A 31 7.26 -4.10 -6.51
CA ALA A 31 5.87 -4.17 -6.14
C ALA A 31 5.70 -4.69 -4.70
N LYS A 32 5.34 -3.83 -3.75
CA LYS A 32 5.18 -4.19 -2.33
C LYS A 32 3.72 -4.40 -1.92
N HIS A 33 2.81 -3.59 -2.43
CA HIS A 33 1.38 -3.71 -2.15
C HIS A 33 0.62 -3.97 -3.44
N ILE A 34 -0.25 -4.97 -3.42
CA ILE A 34 -1.01 -5.41 -4.59
C ILE A 34 -2.46 -5.58 -4.19
N ALA A 35 -3.37 -4.91 -4.89
CA ALA A 35 -4.79 -5.19 -4.87
C ALA A 35 -5.20 -5.86 -6.18
N VAL A 36 -6.02 -6.91 -6.08
CA VAL A 36 -6.65 -7.58 -7.21
C VAL A 36 -8.14 -7.33 -7.09
N ILE A 37 -8.70 -6.70 -8.11
CA ILE A 37 -10.11 -6.33 -8.18
C ILE A 37 -10.71 -7.01 -9.40
N GLU A 38 -11.84 -7.66 -9.22
CA GLU A 38 -12.65 -8.23 -10.28
C GLU A 38 -13.88 -7.33 -10.47
N PRO A 39 -13.88 -6.41 -11.45
CA PRO A 39 -14.90 -5.36 -11.52
C PRO A 39 -16.34 -5.91 -11.64
N PHE A 40 -16.52 -7.08 -12.24
CA PHE A 40 -17.82 -7.73 -12.37
C PHE A 40 -18.48 -8.07 -11.01
N GLN A 41 -17.69 -8.18 -9.93
CA GLN A 41 -18.22 -8.50 -8.60
C GLN A 41 -19.04 -7.35 -8.00
N THR A 42 -18.72 -6.10 -8.38
CA THR A 42 -19.39 -4.91 -7.89
C THR A 42 -20.27 -4.26 -8.95
N ASP A 43 -19.97 -4.45 -10.23
CA ASP A 43 -20.74 -3.95 -11.37
C ASP A 43 -20.92 -5.05 -12.42
N VAL A 44 -22.12 -5.63 -12.47
CA VAL A 44 -22.47 -6.73 -13.40
C VAL A 44 -22.43 -6.32 -14.89
N ALA A 45 -22.32 -5.03 -15.20
CA ALA A 45 -22.10 -4.57 -16.57
C ALA A 45 -20.63 -4.75 -17.03
N GLN A 46 -19.70 -4.99 -16.11
CA GLN A 46 -18.30 -5.23 -16.43
C GLN A 46 -18.07 -6.64 -17.01
N PRO A 47 -17.10 -6.81 -17.92
CA PRO A 47 -16.81 -8.12 -18.52
C PRO A 47 -16.41 -9.17 -17.46
N ILE A 48 -17.02 -10.35 -17.56
CA ILE A 48 -16.55 -11.53 -16.82
C ILE A 48 -15.17 -11.91 -17.35
N GLY A 49 -14.22 -12.16 -16.45
CA GLY A 49 -12.84 -12.47 -16.81
C GLY A 49 -11.95 -11.24 -16.99
N LEU A 50 -12.43 -10.04 -16.71
CA LEU A 50 -11.58 -8.86 -16.48
C LEU A 50 -11.12 -8.81 -15.02
N VAL A 51 -9.82 -8.61 -14.83
CA VAL A 51 -9.19 -8.43 -13.52
C VAL A 51 -8.28 -7.22 -13.58
N ASN A 52 -8.46 -6.30 -12.62
CA ASN A 52 -7.60 -5.13 -12.48
C ASN A 52 -6.66 -5.35 -11.30
N LEU A 53 -5.36 -5.25 -11.56
CA LEU A 53 -4.31 -5.26 -10.55
C LEU A 53 -3.86 -3.84 -10.29
N TYR A 54 -3.90 -3.41 -9.04
CA TYR A 54 -3.32 -2.14 -8.60
C TYR A 54 -2.05 -2.43 -7.81
N VAL A 55 -0.95 -1.81 -8.21
CA VAL A 55 0.38 -2.04 -7.66
C VAL A 55 0.91 -0.76 -7.03
N HIS A 56 1.53 -0.90 -5.86
CA HIS A 56 2.26 0.17 -5.21
C HIS A 56 3.65 -0.28 -4.75
N ASN A 57 4.66 0.57 -4.91
CA ASN A 57 6.05 0.29 -4.53
C ASN A 57 6.34 0.44 -3.02
N GLY A 58 5.39 0.98 -2.27
CA GLY A 58 5.47 1.22 -0.82
C GLY A 58 6.18 2.53 -0.43
N SER A 59 6.70 3.28 -1.39
CA SER A 59 7.43 4.54 -1.16
C SER A 59 6.80 5.74 -1.88
N GLY A 60 5.79 5.52 -2.71
CA GLY A 60 5.09 6.55 -3.49
C GLY A 60 5.62 6.63 -4.92
N ASN A 61 4.89 7.33 -5.80
CA ASN A 61 5.27 7.53 -7.20
C ASN A 61 5.66 6.23 -7.93
N THR A 62 4.82 5.20 -7.83
CA THR A 62 5.04 3.89 -8.46
C THR A 62 5.30 4.07 -9.97
N SER A 63 6.46 3.61 -10.45
CA SER A 63 6.90 3.94 -11.80
C SER A 63 6.13 3.17 -12.87
N SER A 64 5.98 3.78 -14.06
CA SER A 64 5.43 3.09 -15.23
C SER A 64 6.28 1.89 -15.66
N ALA A 65 7.59 1.92 -15.38
CA ALA A 65 8.49 0.80 -15.65
C ALA A 65 8.15 -0.41 -14.77
N LEU A 66 7.92 -0.19 -13.47
CA LEU A 66 7.48 -1.25 -12.56
C LEU A 66 6.11 -1.80 -12.98
N VAL A 67 5.15 -0.93 -13.33
CA VAL A 67 3.83 -1.36 -13.82
C VAL A 67 3.96 -2.23 -15.08
N ALA A 68 4.76 -1.82 -16.05
CA ALA A 68 5.00 -2.60 -17.27
C ALA A 68 5.71 -3.94 -16.98
N LYS A 69 6.64 -3.96 -16.03
CA LYS A 69 7.29 -5.20 -15.59
C LYS A 69 6.30 -6.17 -14.96
N VAL A 70 5.44 -5.68 -14.07
CA VAL A 70 4.37 -6.49 -13.48
C VAL A 70 3.42 -7.00 -14.55
N GLN A 71 2.98 -6.16 -15.49
CA GLN A 71 2.15 -6.57 -16.62
C GLN A 71 2.79 -7.73 -17.38
N SER A 72 4.08 -7.62 -17.73
CA SER A 72 4.82 -8.68 -18.42
C SER A 72 4.92 -9.98 -17.61
N ASP A 73 5.07 -9.90 -16.29
CA ASP A 73 5.14 -11.09 -15.43
C ASP A 73 3.77 -11.77 -15.29
N ILE A 74 2.69 -10.97 -15.22
CA ILE A 74 1.32 -11.47 -15.13
C ILE A 74 0.85 -12.12 -16.43
N ASP A 75 1.14 -11.49 -17.57
CA ASP A 75 0.80 -12.04 -18.89
C ASP A 75 1.69 -13.23 -19.26
N GLY A 76 2.96 -13.19 -18.84
CA GLY A 76 4.01 -14.06 -19.33
C GLY A 76 4.62 -13.52 -20.61
N ALA A 77 5.92 -13.75 -20.78
CA ALA A 77 6.68 -13.27 -21.92
C ALA A 77 7.78 -14.26 -22.31
N ASN A 78 8.17 -14.26 -23.59
CA ASN A 78 9.31 -15.04 -24.11
C ASN A 78 9.24 -16.55 -23.79
N GLY A 79 8.05 -17.14 -23.89
CA GLY A 79 7.82 -18.55 -23.60
C GLY A 79 7.79 -18.90 -22.10
N ILE A 80 7.97 -17.92 -21.22
CA ILE A 80 7.77 -18.07 -19.77
C ILE A 80 6.29 -17.86 -19.48
N PRO A 81 5.58 -18.86 -18.92
CA PRO A 81 4.18 -18.71 -18.58
C PRO A 81 3.97 -17.64 -17.51
N GLY A 82 2.97 -16.78 -17.71
CA GLY A 82 2.53 -15.79 -16.75
C GLY A 82 1.68 -16.36 -15.61
N TRP A 83 1.14 -15.46 -14.79
CA TRP A 83 0.34 -15.80 -13.62
C TRP A 83 -1.17 -15.80 -13.89
N LYS A 84 -1.63 -15.14 -14.96
CA LYS A 84 -3.05 -15.10 -15.33
C LYS A 84 -3.53 -16.41 -15.96
N SER A 85 -4.82 -16.70 -15.78
CA SER A 85 -5.49 -17.79 -16.48
C SER A 85 -5.63 -17.52 -17.97
N ALA A 86 -5.70 -18.58 -18.77
CA ALA A 86 -6.10 -18.46 -20.16
C ALA A 86 -7.53 -17.86 -20.25
N GLY A 87 -7.74 -16.94 -21.19
CA GLY A 87 -9.03 -16.27 -21.38
C GLY A 87 -9.33 -15.13 -20.39
N VAL A 88 -8.47 -14.89 -19.39
CA VAL A 88 -8.57 -13.74 -18.49
C VAL A 88 -7.78 -12.56 -19.04
N VAL A 89 -8.40 -11.38 -18.99
CA VAL A 89 -7.74 -10.09 -19.20
C VAL A 89 -7.31 -9.57 -17.84
N ALA A 90 -6.02 -9.34 -17.66
CA ALA A 90 -5.45 -8.86 -16.41
C ALA A 90 -4.72 -7.55 -16.68
N ASP A 91 -5.33 -6.43 -16.31
CA ASP A 91 -4.75 -5.10 -16.55
C ASP A 91 -4.08 -4.60 -15.27
N VAL A 92 -2.85 -4.11 -15.40
CA VAL A 92 -2.05 -3.62 -14.28
C VAL A 92 -1.98 -2.10 -14.28
N TYR A 93 -2.26 -1.50 -13.13
CA TYR A 93 -2.26 -0.06 -12.89
C TYR A 93 -1.38 0.28 -11.69
N ALA A 94 -0.80 1.48 -11.69
CA ALA A 94 -0.27 2.06 -10.45
C ALA A 94 -1.43 2.45 -9.53
N ALA A 95 -1.37 2.02 -8.27
CA ALA A 95 -2.26 2.53 -7.24
C ALA A 95 -1.83 3.98 -6.93
N PRO A 96 -2.72 4.97 -7.03
CA PRO A 96 -2.34 6.34 -6.70
C PRO A 96 -2.23 6.53 -5.19
N ASP A 97 -1.33 7.43 -4.81
CA ASP A 97 -1.11 7.83 -3.42
C ASP A 97 -2.29 8.63 -2.89
N TYR A 98 -2.77 8.25 -1.70
CA TYR A 98 -3.73 9.01 -0.93
C TYR A 98 -3.03 9.52 0.34
N LEU A 99 -2.59 10.78 0.30
CA LEU A 99 -1.84 11.39 1.39
C LEU A 99 -2.75 11.67 2.58
N VAL A 100 -2.37 11.12 3.74
CA VAL A 100 -3.10 11.31 5.00
C VAL A 100 -2.30 12.22 5.91
N ASN A 101 -2.83 13.42 6.14
CA ASN A 101 -2.25 14.37 7.07
C ASN A 101 -2.69 14.03 8.50
N VAL A 102 -1.76 14.10 9.44
CA VAL A 102 -2.01 13.89 10.87
C VAL A 102 -1.50 15.11 11.63
N THR A 103 -2.36 15.70 12.45
CA THR A 103 -2.02 16.89 13.23
C THR A 103 -2.63 16.78 14.61
N GLY A 104 -1.84 17.04 15.63
CA GLY A 104 -2.31 16.97 17.00
C GLY A 104 -1.33 17.57 17.98
N THR A 105 -1.72 17.51 19.25
CA THR A 105 -0.85 17.89 20.36
C THR A 105 -0.49 16.67 21.17
N ILE A 106 0.76 16.59 21.63
CA ILE A 106 1.24 15.52 22.49
C ILE A 106 1.65 16.08 23.85
N THR A 107 1.23 15.41 24.93
CA THR A 107 1.69 15.71 26.28
C THR A 107 2.76 14.71 26.64
N LEU A 108 3.96 15.19 26.93
CA LEU A 108 5.12 14.37 27.25
C LEU A 108 5.35 14.31 28.76
N GLU A 109 5.92 13.19 29.21
CA GLU A 109 6.51 13.10 30.54
C GLU A 109 7.78 13.96 30.63
N ALA A 110 8.23 14.26 31.85
CA ALA A 110 9.48 15.01 32.06
C ALA A 110 10.66 14.30 31.36
N ASP A 111 11.53 15.09 30.72
CA ASP A 111 12.74 14.64 30.02
C ASP A 111 12.52 13.74 28.77
N ALA A 112 11.29 13.64 28.24
CA ALA A 112 10.95 12.81 27.07
C ALA A 112 10.98 13.56 25.72
N ALA A 113 11.86 14.54 25.53
CA ALA A 113 11.83 15.45 24.37
C ALA A 113 11.96 14.75 22.99
N SER A 114 12.53 13.54 22.92
CA SER A 114 12.63 12.75 21.67
C SER A 114 11.36 11.96 21.33
N ALA A 115 10.38 11.88 22.25
CA ALA A 115 9.17 11.08 22.05
C ALA A 115 8.23 11.69 20.99
N SER A 116 8.29 13.00 20.72
CA SER A 116 7.49 13.62 19.65
C SER A 116 7.95 13.19 18.26
N THR A 117 9.26 13.15 17.99
CA THR A 117 9.78 12.64 16.71
C THR A 117 9.49 11.16 16.53
N ALA A 118 9.67 10.35 17.59
CA ALA A 118 9.28 8.94 17.56
C ALA A 118 7.76 8.77 17.30
N ALA A 119 6.94 9.62 17.94
CA ALA A 119 5.60 10.08 17.53
C ALA A 119 5.28 9.97 16.05
N GLU A 120 5.90 10.91 15.34
CA GLU A 120 5.65 11.19 13.93
C GLU A 120 6.15 10.05 13.04
N ASP A 121 7.30 9.46 13.39
CA ASP A 121 7.88 8.32 12.69
C ASP A 121 7.00 7.06 12.81
N ALA A 122 6.44 6.81 14.00
CA ALA A 122 5.56 5.67 14.24
C ALA A 122 4.23 5.80 13.47
N ILE A 123 3.64 7.00 13.46
CA ILE A 123 2.46 7.30 12.62
C ILE A 123 2.78 7.06 11.14
N SER A 124 3.90 7.61 10.67
CA SER A 124 4.30 7.50 9.28
C SER A 124 4.52 6.05 8.86
N SER A 125 5.16 5.27 9.74
CA SER A 125 5.42 3.84 9.53
C SER A 125 4.13 3.02 9.51
N TYR A 126 3.19 3.31 10.40
CA TYR A 126 1.87 2.67 10.42
C TYR A 126 1.12 2.90 9.10
N ILE A 127 0.99 4.16 8.67
CA ILE A 127 0.28 4.48 7.42
C ILE A 127 0.95 3.80 6.22
N GLN A 128 2.29 3.79 6.17
CA GLN A 128 3.05 3.11 5.11
C GLN A 128 2.82 1.59 5.11
N SER A 129 2.62 0.96 6.27
CA SER A 129 2.40 -0.48 6.38
C SER A 129 1.05 -0.94 5.81
N LEU A 130 0.05 -0.04 5.77
CA LEU A 130 -1.30 -0.37 5.31
C LEU A 130 -1.32 -0.80 3.84
N GLY A 131 -2.14 -1.80 3.54
CA GLY A 131 -2.38 -2.26 2.16
C GLY A 131 -3.17 -1.24 1.32
N ILE A 132 -3.22 -1.48 0.01
CA ILE A 132 -4.12 -0.76 -0.90
C ILE A 132 -5.57 -1.00 -0.45
N GLY A 133 -6.36 0.08 -0.37
CA GLY A 133 -7.76 0.03 0.05
C GLY A 133 -8.00 -0.14 1.55
N GLN A 134 -6.95 -0.16 2.38
CA GLN A 134 -7.11 -0.21 3.83
C GLN A 134 -7.36 1.21 4.38
N PRO A 135 -8.37 1.39 5.24
CA PRO A 135 -8.61 2.67 5.89
C PRO A 135 -7.52 2.99 6.92
N VAL A 136 -7.32 4.28 7.20
CA VAL A 136 -6.48 4.72 8.33
C VAL A 136 -7.40 4.92 9.54
N ILE A 137 -7.19 4.13 10.58
CA ILE A 137 -8.07 4.13 11.76
C ILE A 137 -7.54 5.10 12.81
N ARG A 138 -8.38 6.06 13.23
CA ARG A 138 -7.99 7.12 14.16
C ARG A 138 -7.60 6.56 15.52
N SER A 139 -8.31 5.55 16.01
CA SER A 139 -7.98 4.92 17.29
C SER A 139 -6.64 4.18 17.25
N GLU A 140 -6.26 3.62 16.11
CA GLU A 140 -4.95 2.97 15.94
C GLU A 140 -3.81 3.99 15.94
N LEU A 141 -3.99 5.14 15.28
CA LEU A 141 -3.04 6.26 15.35
C LEU A 141 -2.80 6.69 16.81
N ILE A 142 -3.87 6.87 17.58
CA ILE A 142 -3.79 7.26 18.99
C ILE A 142 -3.06 6.18 19.80
N ALA A 143 -3.43 4.90 19.61
CA ALA A 143 -2.83 3.79 20.33
C ALA A 143 -1.32 3.69 20.08
N ILE A 144 -0.88 3.82 18.84
CA ILE A 144 0.54 3.75 18.45
C ILE A 144 1.35 4.89 19.07
N VAL A 145 0.81 6.10 19.10
CA VAL A 145 1.47 7.24 19.76
C VAL A 145 1.57 7.02 21.27
N MET A 146 0.51 6.49 21.90
CA MET A 146 0.47 6.21 23.34
C MET A 146 1.36 5.02 23.77
N GLU A 147 1.77 4.16 22.85
CA GLU A 147 2.70 3.05 23.12
C GLU A 147 4.15 3.53 23.28
N ILE A 148 4.45 4.75 22.82
CA ILE A 148 5.80 5.31 22.88
C ILE A 148 6.11 5.75 24.32
N GLY A 149 7.21 5.23 24.84
CA GLY A 149 7.71 5.60 26.16
C GLY A 149 7.92 7.11 26.29
N GLY A 150 7.36 7.70 27.35
CA GLY A 150 7.43 9.14 27.62
C GLY A 150 6.27 9.96 27.04
N VAL A 151 5.31 9.33 26.36
CA VAL A 151 4.04 9.97 25.97
C VAL A 151 3.00 9.78 27.07
N TYR A 152 2.54 10.89 27.65
CA TYR A 152 1.48 10.88 28.66
C TYR A 152 0.09 10.94 28.03
N ASN A 153 -0.09 11.75 26.97
CA ASN A 153 -1.37 11.90 26.30
C ASN A 153 -1.19 12.38 24.86
N VAL A 154 -2.18 12.11 23.99
CA VAL A 154 -2.24 12.62 22.63
C VAL A 154 -3.65 13.10 22.29
N LEU A 155 -3.73 14.26 21.66
CA LEU A 155 -4.99 14.82 21.15
C LEU A 155 -4.83 15.11 19.65
N LEU A 156 -5.37 14.21 18.83
CA LEU A 156 -5.42 14.41 17.38
C LEU A 156 -6.55 15.38 17.00
N SER A 157 -6.18 16.45 16.30
CA SER A 157 -7.10 17.40 15.66
C SER A 157 -7.43 17.01 14.22
N ALA A 158 -6.49 16.34 13.54
CA ALA A 158 -6.69 15.71 12.25
C ALA A 158 -5.96 14.35 12.20
N PRO A 159 -6.55 13.30 11.63
CA PRO A 159 -7.94 13.25 11.18
C PRO A 159 -8.93 13.21 12.36
N ALA A 160 -10.10 13.86 12.22
CA ALA A 160 -11.12 13.91 13.27
C ALA A 160 -11.92 12.59 13.41
N SER A 161 -11.89 11.76 12.36
CA SER A 161 -12.51 10.43 12.28
C SER A 161 -11.57 9.49 11.52
N ASP A 162 -11.98 8.24 11.35
CA ASP A 162 -11.28 7.32 10.45
C ASP A 162 -11.26 7.89 9.02
N VAL A 163 -10.17 7.62 8.30
CA VAL A 163 -9.97 8.08 6.93
C VAL A 163 -10.22 6.91 6.00
N ALA A 164 -11.33 6.98 5.25
CA ALA A 164 -11.64 6.02 4.21
C ALA A 164 -10.66 6.19 3.03
N VAL A 165 -10.15 5.06 2.53
CA VAL A 165 -9.26 4.98 1.37
C VAL A 165 -9.92 4.07 0.34
N SER A 166 -9.99 4.52 -0.91
CA SER A 166 -10.62 3.73 -1.97
C SER A 166 -9.86 2.43 -2.22
N ALA A 167 -10.58 1.38 -2.64
CA ALA A 167 -10.03 0.04 -2.91
C ALA A 167 -8.88 0.02 -3.94
N ILE A 168 -8.68 1.10 -4.69
CA ILE A 168 -7.64 1.26 -5.71
C ILE A 168 -6.47 2.13 -5.26
N GLN A 169 -6.58 2.80 -4.11
CA GLN A 169 -5.60 3.78 -3.62
C GLN A 169 -4.80 3.21 -2.45
N LYS A 170 -3.58 3.72 -2.28
CA LYS A 170 -2.76 3.41 -1.11
C LYS A 170 -2.68 4.62 -0.18
N ALA A 171 -3.00 4.41 1.09
CA ALA A 171 -2.68 5.38 2.13
C ALA A 171 -1.16 5.58 2.20
N MET A 172 -0.73 6.84 2.15
CA MET A 172 0.65 7.27 2.34
C MET A 172 0.68 8.44 3.34
N PRO A 173 1.72 8.55 4.18
CA PRO A 173 1.82 9.65 5.12
C PRO A 173 1.95 10.97 4.36
N GLY A 174 1.10 11.93 4.71
CA GLY A 174 1.21 13.32 4.28
C GLY A 174 2.04 14.11 5.29
N THR A 175 1.57 15.32 5.63
CA THR A 175 2.15 16.09 6.74
C THR A 175 1.76 15.46 8.07
N VAL A 176 2.75 15.03 8.84
CA VAL A 176 2.58 14.61 10.24
C VAL A 176 3.21 15.68 11.12
N ASN A 177 2.43 16.23 12.05
CA ASN A 177 2.88 17.30 12.94
C ASN A 177 2.27 17.11 14.34
N LEU A 178 3.10 16.76 15.31
CA LEU A 178 2.74 16.62 16.71
C LEU A 178 3.53 17.61 17.55
N SER A 179 2.83 18.61 18.10
CA SER A 179 3.42 19.67 18.94
C SER A 179 3.19 19.47 20.42
#